data_AF-A0A965PRQ7-F1
#
_entry.id   AF-A0A965PRQ7-F1
#
_cell.length_a   1.000
_cell.length_b   1.000
_cell.length_c   1.000
_cell.angle_alpha   90.00
_cell.angle_beta   90.00
_cell.angle_gamma   90.00
#
_symmetry.space_group_name_H-M   'P 1'
#
loop_
_entity.id
_entity.type
_entity.pdbx_description
1 polymer ?
#
loop_
_entity_poly.entity_id
_entity_poly.type
_entity_poly.pdbx_seq_one_letter_code
_entity_poly.pdbx_strand_id
1 'polypeptide(L)'
;MNERTHLDLFSGIGGFALAAKWNGYRTVGFCDNEPYAQAVLKKHWPEVPCHKDIREVRGELYSGCTLLTGGFPCQPFSVAGKQRGKDDNRYLWPEMCRVIREA
;
A
#
# COMPACT_ATOMS: atom_id res chain seq x y z
N MET A 1 24.69 -1.13 9.34
CA MET A 1 23.28 -1.26 9.75
C MET A 1 22.47 -1.46 8.48
N ASN A 2 21.59 -2.46 8.42
CA ASN A 2 20.72 -2.62 7.26
C ASN A 2 19.78 -1.41 7.16
N GLU A 3 19.60 -0.90 5.95
CA GLU A 3 18.69 0.19 5.67
C GLU A 3 17.25 -0.23 6.00
N ARG A 4 16.50 0.61 6.72
CA ARG A 4 15.09 0.35 7.04
C ARG A 4 14.23 0.73 5.84
N THR A 5 13.60 -0.25 5.21
CA THR A 5 12.79 -0.05 4.00
C THR A 5 11.31 -0.15 4.31
N HIS A 6 10.49 0.56 3.54
CA HIS A 6 9.05 0.66 3.72
C HIS A 6 8.29 0.42 2.42
N LEU A 7 7.27 -0.45 2.45
CA LEU A 7 6.32 -0.66 1.35
C LEU A 7 4.95 -0.13 1.76
N ASP A 8 4.44 0.86 1.02
CA ASP A 8 3.15 1.51 1.31
C ASP A 8 2.07 1.02 0.32
N LEU A 9 1.09 0.27 0.80
CA LEU A 9 -0.01 -0.26 0.00
C LEU A 9 -1.30 0.52 0.28
N PHE A 10 -2.18 0.68 -0.70
CA PHE A 10 -3.36 1.55 -0.58
C PHE A 10 -2.94 2.94 -0.08
N SER A 11 -1.94 3.49 -0.78
CA SER A 11 -1.08 4.57 -0.28
C SER A 11 -1.84 5.88 -0.07
N GLY A 12 -2.95 6.07 -0.79
CA GLY A 12 -3.61 7.35 -0.95
C GLY A 12 -2.60 8.42 -1.33
N ILE A 13 -2.63 9.54 -0.61
CA ILE A 13 -1.70 10.65 -0.83
C ILE A 13 -0.33 10.46 -0.14
N GLY A 14 -0.02 9.28 0.40
CA GLY A 14 1.28 8.94 1.00
C GLY A 14 1.41 9.29 2.50
N GLY A 15 0.32 9.21 3.26
CA GLY A 15 0.32 9.52 4.69
C GLY A 15 1.25 8.59 5.50
N PHE A 16 1.19 7.28 5.24
CA PHE A 16 2.10 6.32 5.86
C PHE A 16 3.55 6.53 5.39
N ALA A 17 3.77 6.75 4.09
CA ALA A 17 5.07 7.10 3.54
C ALA A 17 5.74 8.29 4.25
N LEU A 18 4.97 9.35 4.53
CA LEU A 18 5.46 10.53 5.21
C LEU A 18 5.86 10.20 6.67
N ALA A 19 5.02 9.45 7.38
CA ALA A 19 5.32 9.01 8.74
C ALA A 19 6.53 8.06 8.78
N ALA A 20 6.64 7.13 7.83
CA ALA A 20 7.77 6.22 7.70
C ALA A 20 9.07 6.99 7.47
N LYS A 21 9.06 7.98 6.57
CA LYS A 21 10.19 8.89 6.34
C LYS A 21 10.61 9.63 7.61
N TRP A 22 9.67 10.16 8.38
CA TRP A 22 9.96 10.81 9.67
C TRP A 22 10.59 9.87 10.71
N ASN A 23 10.34 8.56 10.59
CA ASN A 23 10.91 7.53 11.45
C ASN A 23 12.16 6.86 10.87
N GLY A 24 12.75 7.44 9.82
CA GLY A 24 14.01 6.97 9.22
C GLY A 24 13.87 5.74 8.33
N TYR A 25 12.67 5.45 7.82
CA TYR A 25 12.46 4.44 6.79
C TYR A 25 12.53 5.07 5.39
N ARG A 26 13.12 4.34 4.44
CA ARG A 26 13.07 4.68 3.02
C ARG A 26 11.92 3.92 2.35
N THR A 27 10.95 4.64 1.80
CA THR A 27 9.88 4.01 1.01
C THR A 27 10.42 3.50 -0.30
N VAL A 28 10.17 2.22 -0.60
CA VAL A 28 10.70 1.49 -1.78
C VAL A 28 9.64 1.17 -2.82
N GLY A 29 8.36 1.31 -2.48
CA GLY A 29 7.26 1.08 -3.40
C GLY A 29 5.95 1.64 -2.86
N PHE A 30 5.07 1.96 -3.80
CA PHE A 30 3.69 2.37 -3.57
C PHE A 30 2.72 1.46 -4.31
N CYS A 31 1.51 1.34 -3.80
CA CYS A 31 0.37 0.85 -4.57
C CYS A 31 -0.86 1.71 -4.29
N ASP A 32 -1.46 2.28 -5.33
CA ASP A 32 -2.73 2.99 -5.25
C ASP A 32 -3.41 3.04 -6.63
N ASN A 33 -4.72 2.85 -6.69
CA ASN A 33 -5.45 2.81 -7.96
C ASN A 33 -6.02 4.18 -8.39
N GLU A 34 -5.92 5.20 -7.55
CA GLU A 34 -6.49 6.51 -7.81
C GLU A 34 -5.44 7.43 -8.51
N PRO A 35 -5.72 7.98 -9.70
CA PRO A 35 -4.75 8.77 -10.47
C PRO A 35 -4.27 10.07 -9.80
N TYR A 36 -5.13 10.77 -9.07
CA TYR A 36 -4.77 11.96 -8.29
C TYR A 36 -3.83 11.59 -7.13
N ALA A 37 -4.11 10.52 -6.39
CA ALA A 37 -3.23 9.97 -5.36
C ALA A 37 -1.84 9.64 -5.95
N GLN A 38 -1.80 8.93 -7.09
CA GLN A 38 -0.56 8.66 -7.81
C GLN A 38 0.20 9.94 -8.23
N ALA A 39 -0.50 10.98 -8.65
CA ALA A 39 0.11 12.25 -9.01
C ALA A 39 0.76 12.94 -7.79
N VAL A 40 0.12 12.88 -6.62
CA VAL A 40 0.68 13.38 -5.36
C VAL A 40 1.91 12.56 -4.95
N LEU A 41 1.84 11.23 -4.99
CA LEU A 41 2.96 10.35 -4.68
C LEU A 41 4.16 10.63 -5.60
N LYS A 42 3.93 10.72 -6.91
CA LYS A 42 4.98 11.02 -7.90
C LYS A 42 5.62 12.40 -7.68
N LYS A 43 4.85 13.39 -7.24
CA LYS A 43 5.38 14.73 -6.91
C LYS A 43 6.35 14.70 -5.74
N HIS A 44 6.09 13.88 -4.72
CA HIS A 44 6.88 13.85 -3.49
C HIS A 44 7.95 12.74 -3.45
N TRP A 45 7.77 11.67 -4.23
CA TRP A 45 8.66 10.51 -4.36
C TRP A 45 8.81 10.11 -5.85
N PRO A 46 9.42 10.96 -6.69
CA PRO A 46 9.46 10.77 -8.16
C PRO A 46 10.20 9.51 -8.61
N GLU A 47 11.11 8.99 -7.77
CA GLU A 47 11.92 7.81 -8.08
C GLU A 47 11.34 6.49 -7.53
N VAL A 48 10.27 6.56 -6.73
CA VAL A 48 9.68 5.37 -6.12
C VAL A 48 8.57 4.83 -7.03
N PRO A 49 8.59 3.53 -7.41
CA PRO A 49 7.57 2.96 -8.26
C PRO A 49 6.21 2.95 -7.57
N CYS A 50 5.15 3.25 -8.33
CA CYS A 50 3.77 3.19 -7.87
C CYS A 50 2.97 2.22 -8.75
N HIS A 51 2.54 1.11 -8.16
CA HIS A 51 1.66 0.12 -8.79
C HIS A 51 0.21 0.61 -8.79
N LYS A 52 -0.55 0.25 -9.81
CA LYS A 52 -1.94 0.70 -9.98
C LYS A 52 -2.96 -0.26 -9.37
N ASP A 53 -2.68 -1.56 -9.34
CA ASP A 53 -3.56 -2.57 -8.75
C ASP A 53 -2.73 -3.46 -7.81
N ILE A 54 -3.23 -3.67 -6.59
CA ILE A 54 -2.62 -4.55 -5.60
C ILE A 54 -2.49 -5.99 -6.10
N ARG A 55 -3.37 -6.41 -7.01
CA ARG A 55 -3.32 -7.74 -7.65
C ARG A 55 -2.10 -7.93 -8.55
N GLU A 56 -1.51 -6.84 -9.04
CA GLU A 56 -0.33 -6.85 -9.90
C GLU A 56 0.97 -6.72 -9.10
N VAL A 57 0.89 -6.35 -7.81
CA VAL A 57 2.05 -6.23 -6.94
C VAL A 57 2.63 -7.62 -6.67
N ARG A 58 3.87 -7.83 -7.11
CA ARG A 58 4.66 -9.03 -6.81
C ARG A 58 5.48 -8.79 -5.55
N GLY A 59 5.06 -9.36 -4.42
CA GLY A 59 5.69 -9.09 -3.12
C GLY A 59 7.14 -9.54 -3.06
N GLU A 60 7.56 -10.51 -3.88
CA GLU A 60 8.93 -11.00 -3.92
C GLU A 60 9.93 -9.91 -4.38
N LEU A 61 9.46 -8.91 -5.14
CA LEU A 61 10.26 -7.74 -5.52
C LEU A 61 10.63 -6.87 -4.30
N TYR A 62 9.91 -7.05 -3.19
CA TYR A 62 10.05 -6.32 -1.94
C TYR A 62 10.54 -7.24 -0.80
N SER A 63 11.11 -8.40 -1.14
CA SER A 63 11.54 -9.39 -0.16
C SER A 63 12.53 -8.80 0.86
N GLY A 64 12.25 -8.97 2.15
CA GLY A 64 13.05 -8.39 3.23
C GLY A 64 12.72 -6.92 3.54
N CYS A 65 11.58 -6.42 3.08
CA CYS A 65 11.07 -5.11 3.50
C CYS A 65 10.95 -5.04 5.03
N THR A 66 11.39 -3.93 5.62
CA THR A 66 11.38 -3.80 7.10
C THR A 66 9.99 -3.51 7.65
N LEU A 67 9.18 -2.74 6.91
CA LEU A 67 7.85 -2.31 7.31
C LEU A 67 6.91 -2.27 6.11
N LEU A 68 5.75 -2.92 6.23
CA LEU A 68 4.67 -2.81 5.26
C LEU A 68 3.48 -2.13 5.94
N THR A 69 2.95 -1.07 5.31
CA THR A 69 1.70 -0.42 5.73
C THR A 69 0.63 -0.61 4.67
N GLY A 70 -0.63 -0.55 5.09
CA GLY A 70 -1.70 -0.32 4.13
C GLY A 70 -3.06 -0.13 4.74
N GLY A 71 -3.76 0.89 4.23
CA GLY A 71 -5.13 1.23 4.61
C GLY A 71 -6.15 0.65 3.63
N PHE A 72 -6.25 -0.68 3.54
CA PHE A 72 -7.15 -1.32 2.58
C PHE A 72 -8.62 -0.86 2.80
N PRO A 73 -9.42 -0.72 1.74
CA PRO A 73 -10.77 -0.16 1.84
C PRO A 73 -11.67 -1.00 2.76
N CYS A 74 -12.12 -0.38 3.85
CA CYS A 74 -12.93 -1.00 4.92
C CYS A 74 -14.46 -0.97 4.63
N GLN A 75 -14.86 -0.59 3.42
CA GLN A 75 -16.27 -0.46 3.01
C GLN A 75 -17.16 -1.71 3.22
N PRO A 76 -16.67 -2.97 3.19
CA PRO A 76 -17.52 -4.12 3.54
C PRO A 76 -17.81 -4.28 5.05
N PHE A 77 -17.14 -3.52 5.95
CA PHE A 77 -17.25 -3.67 7.41
C PHE A 77 -17.73 -2.40 8.14
N SER A 78 -17.92 -1.28 7.44
CA SER A 78 -18.48 -0.04 8.01
C SER A 78 -20.00 -0.14 8.20
N VAL A 79 -20.49 0.38 9.34
CA VAL A 79 -21.92 0.51 9.70
C VAL A 79 -22.71 1.34 8.66
N ALA A 80 -22.02 2.19 7.89
CA ALA A 80 -22.61 3.03 6.83
C ALA A 80 -22.70 2.33 5.45
N GLY A 81 -22.31 1.05 5.33
CA GLY A 81 -22.32 0.28 4.09
C GLY A 81 -23.37 -0.85 4.08
N LYS A 82 -23.58 -1.49 2.91
CA LYS A 82 -24.55 -2.60 2.73
C LYS A 82 -24.10 -3.94 3.35
N GLN A 83 -23.03 -3.97 4.16
CA GLN A 83 -22.49 -5.17 4.84
C GLN A 83 -22.38 -6.41 3.93
N ARG A 84 -21.93 -6.26 2.68
CA ARG A 84 -21.81 -7.38 1.73
C ARG A 84 -20.59 -8.28 1.97
N GLY A 85 -19.80 -7.99 3.01
CA GLY A 85 -18.74 -8.87 3.51
C GLY A 85 -17.76 -9.33 2.42
N LYS A 86 -17.65 -10.65 2.26
CA LYS A 86 -16.68 -11.31 1.37
C LYS A 86 -17.10 -11.33 -0.11
N ASP A 87 -18.35 -11.00 -0.43
CA ASP A 87 -18.86 -11.00 -1.81
C ASP A 87 -18.67 -9.64 -2.52
N ASP A 88 -17.95 -8.72 -1.88
CA ASP A 88 -17.62 -7.42 -2.44
C ASP A 88 -16.26 -7.46 -3.12
N ASN A 89 -16.20 -7.15 -4.42
CA ASN A 89 -14.96 -7.04 -5.20
C ASN A 89 -13.95 -6.03 -4.63
N ARG A 90 -14.35 -5.24 -3.63
CA ARG A 90 -13.50 -4.29 -2.89
C ARG A 90 -12.85 -4.90 -1.64
N TYR A 91 -13.10 -6.18 -1.32
CA TYR A 91 -12.39 -6.88 -0.26
C TYR A 91 -10.96 -7.23 -0.70
N LEU A 92 -10.06 -6.28 -0.54
CA LEU A 92 -8.66 -6.38 -0.99
C LEU A 92 -7.68 -6.82 0.11
N TRP A 93 -8.18 -7.18 1.30
CA TRP A 93 -7.37 -7.76 2.36
C TRP A 93 -6.64 -9.05 1.94
N PRO A 94 -7.25 -10.00 1.19
CA PRO A 94 -6.53 -11.19 0.73
C PRO A 94 -5.32 -10.86 -0.14
N GLU A 95 -5.42 -9.83 -0.99
CA GLU A 95 -4.30 -9.37 -1.82
C GLU A 95 -3.21 -8.70 -0.97
N MET A 96 -3.58 -7.91 0.04
CA MET A 96 -2.62 -7.38 1.00
C MET A 96 -1.90 -8.49 1.76
N CYS A 97 -2.65 -9.50 2.24
CA CYS A 97 -2.08 -10.70 2.89
C CYS A 97 -1.15 -11.48 1.96
N ARG A 98 -1.48 -11.56 0.67
CA ARG A 98 -0.61 -12.20 -0.34
C ARG A 98 0.74 -11.47 -0.39
N VAL A 99 0.73 -10.15 -0.54
CA VAL A 99 1.97 -9.35 -0.59
C VAL A 99 2.76 -9.47 0.72
N ILE A 100 2.11 -9.47 1.89
CA ILE A 100 2.78 -9.68 3.20
C ILE A 100 3.50 -11.03 3.27
N ARG A 101 3.00 -12.08 2.62
CA ARG A 101 3.62 -13.41 2.63
C ARG A 101 4.77 -13.55 1.64
N GLU A 102 4.73 -12.80 0.56
CA GLU A 102 5.72 -12.81 -0.52
C GLU A 102 6.93 -11.89 -0.22
N ALA A 103 6.70 -10.77 0.49
CA ALA A 103 7.71 -9.81 0.90
C ALA A 103 8.42 -10.21 2.21
#